data_AF-A0A6P6GLY6-F1
#
_entry.id   AF-A0A6P6GLY6-F1
#
_cell.length_a   1.000
_cell.length_b   1.000
_cell.length_c   1.000
_cell.angle_alpha   90.00
_cell.angle_beta   90.00
_cell.angle_gamma   90.00
#
_symmetry.space_group_name_H-M   'P 1'
#
loop_
_entity.id
_entity.type
_entity.pdbx_description
1 polymer ?
#
loop_
_entity_poly.entity_id
_entity_poly.type
_entity_poly.pdbx_seq_one_letter_code
_entity_poly.pdbx_strand_id
1 'polypeptide(L)'
;MKLVWSPETASKAYIDTVKSVSNTLKFFVDCKRKDFARVLRLAKLSNRGAVLVCKNASSKTASGFRWRSVVDDGGSRRLVRSVFLPVGKGLDIAHVGSNGGSSSSGKGEGKWIRHVDRQSGEEHVIRK
;
A
#
# COMPACT_ATOMS: atom_id res chain seq x y z
N MET A 1 4.53 -29.15 -16.86
CA MET A 1 5.24 -27.93 -16.40
C MET A 1 4.71 -27.54 -15.04
N LYS A 2 5.53 -27.60 -13.99
CA LYS A 2 5.13 -27.21 -12.63
C LYS A 2 5.46 -25.73 -12.47
N LEU A 3 4.46 -24.85 -12.57
CA LEU A 3 4.64 -23.42 -12.26
C LEU A 3 4.86 -23.32 -10.74
N VAL A 4 6.12 -23.37 -10.31
CA VAL A 4 6.48 -23.17 -8.91
C VAL A 4 6.33 -21.67 -8.64
N TRP A 5 5.19 -21.31 -8.06
CA TRP A 5 4.96 -19.97 -7.55
C TRP A 5 5.82 -19.78 -6.30
N SER A 6 6.87 -18.96 -6.39
CA SER A 6 7.57 -18.47 -5.20
C SER A 6 6.94 -17.15 -4.73
N PRO A 7 6.96 -16.84 -3.42
CA PRO A 7 6.44 -15.58 -2.89
C PRO A 7 7.08 -14.33 -3.55
N GLU A 8 8.31 -14.46 -4.03
CA GLU A 8 9.09 -13.43 -4.70
C GLU A 8 8.62 -13.25 -6.14
N THR A 9 8.32 -14.35 -6.83
CA THR A 9 7.70 -14.34 -8.17
C THR A 9 6.29 -13.77 -8.10
N ALA A 10 5.52 -14.12 -7.05
CA ALA A 10 4.21 -13.54 -6.77
C ALA A 10 4.28 -12.02 -6.62
N SER A 11 5.16 -11.53 -5.73
CA SER A 11 5.37 -10.11 -5.50
C SER A 11 5.76 -9.36 -6.78
N LYS A 12 6.65 -9.96 -7.59
CA LYS A 12 7.08 -9.40 -8.87
C LYS A 12 5.93 -9.35 -9.88
N ALA A 13 5.17 -10.44 -10.01
CA ALA A 13 4.02 -10.50 -10.90
C ALA A 13 2.98 -9.43 -10.55
N TYR A 14 2.66 -9.23 -9.27
CA TYR A 14 1.75 -8.16 -8.84
C TYR A 14 2.27 -6.77 -9.21
N ILE A 15 3.55 -6.49 -8.94
CA ILE A 15 4.18 -5.23 -9.30
C ILE A 15 4.07 -5.00 -10.82
N ASP A 16 4.34 -6.02 -11.61
CA ASP A 16 4.29 -5.93 -13.08
C ASP A 16 2.86 -5.79 -13.60
N THR A 17 1.87 -6.45 -12.98
CA THR A 17 0.44 -6.20 -13.25
C THR A 17 0.06 -4.77 -12.92
N VAL A 18 0.47 -4.25 -11.76
CA VAL A 18 0.19 -2.85 -11.38
C VAL A 18 0.81 -1.89 -12.39
N LYS A 19 2.05 -2.14 -12.84
CA LYS A 19 2.68 -1.35 -13.92
C LYS A 19 1.86 -1.39 -15.21
N SER A 20 1.35 -2.56 -15.59
CA SER A 20 0.65 -2.78 -16.86
C SER A 20 -0.79 -2.29 -16.89
N VAL A 21 -1.52 -2.28 -15.76
CA VAL A 21 -3.00 -2.15 -15.78
C VAL A 21 -3.49 -0.72 -15.55
N SER A 22 -2.74 0.15 -14.87
CA SER A 22 -3.27 1.48 -14.52
C SER A 22 -2.86 2.59 -15.50
N ASN A 23 -3.77 3.48 -15.87
CA ASN A 23 -3.44 4.73 -16.57
C ASN A 23 -2.99 5.87 -15.62
N THR A 24 -2.89 5.59 -14.32
CA THR A 24 -2.47 6.54 -13.29
C THR A 24 -0.95 6.49 -13.08
N LEU A 25 -0.36 7.60 -12.62
CA LEU A 25 1.03 7.68 -12.18
C LEU A 25 1.30 6.65 -11.07
N LYS A 26 2.41 5.92 -11.20
CA LYS A 26 2.81 4.87 -10.26
C LYS A 26 4.16 5.17 -9.68
N PHE A 27 4.32 4.92 -8.39
CA PHE A 27 5.59 5.11 -7.71
C PHE A 27 5.91 3.86 -6.89
N PHE A 28 7.05 3.24 -7.18
CA PHE A 28 7.50 2.02 -6.51
C PHE A 28 8.67 2.33 -5.58
N VAL A 29 8.58 1.89 -4.33
CA VAL A 29 9.57 2.17 -3.30
C VAL A 29 9.95 0.88 -2.59
N ASP A 30 11.20 0.77 -2.17
CA ASP A 30 11.68 -0.30 -1.31
C ASP A 30 11.78 0.20 0.14
N CYS A 31 11.01 -0.42 1.03
CA CYS A 31 11.00 -0.14 2.47
C CYS A 31 12.31 -0.45 3.21
N LYS A 32 13.25 -1.17 2.59
CA LYS A 32 14.60 -1.36 3.17
C LYS A 32 15.39 -0.06 3.21
N ARG A 33 15.09 0.91 2.33
CA ARG A 33 15.73 2.22 2.35
C ARG A 33 15.21 3.01 3.55
N LYS A 34 16.10 3.54 4.39
CA LYS A 34 15.72 4.32 5.57
C LYS A 34 14.89 5.57 5.22
N ASP A 35 15.15 6.16 4.06
CA ASP A 35 14.49 7.39 3.62
C ASP A 35 13.21 7.17 2.81
N PHE A 36 12.71 5.94 2.71
CA PHE A 36 11.56 5.61 1.86
C PHE A 36 10.33 6.49 2.16
N ALA A 37 10.05 6.77 3.44
CA ALA A 37 8.94 7.64 3.84
C ALA A 37 9.15 9.10 3.36
N ARG A 38 10.38 9.62 3.40
CA ARG A 38 10.71 10.95 2.87
C ARG A 38 10.53 10.99 1.35
N VAL A 39 10.99 9.96 0.65
CA VAL A 39 10.84 9.85 -0.82
C VAL A 39 9.36 9.84 -1.21
N LEU A 40 8.52 9.10 -0.46
CA LEU A 40 7.08 9.08 -0.70
C LEU A 40 6.40 10.43 -0.44
N ARG A 41 6.81 11.18 0.59
CA ARG A 41 6.30 12.55 0.85
C ARG A 41 6.65 13.52 -0.27
N LEU A 42 7.86 13.43 -0.79
CA LEU A 42 8.38 14.29 -1.85
C LEU A 42 7.91 13.89 -3.25
N ALA A 43 7.32 12.70 -3.41
CA ALA A 43 6.79 12.26 -4.69
C ALA A 43 5.68 13.22 -5.15
N LYS A 44 5.92 13.91 -6.28
CA LYS A 44 4.93 14.76 -6.93
C LYS A 44 3.87 13.86 -7.56
N LEU A 45 2.66 13.88 -6.99
CA LEU A 45 1.52 13.13 -7.51
C LEU A 45 0.75 14.02 -8.49
N SER A 46 0.17 13.41 -9.52
CA SER A 46 -0.67 14.14 -10.47
C SER A 46 -1.96 14.62 -9.81
N ASN A 47 -2.63 15.60 -10.42
CA ASN A 47 -3.98 16.02 -10.02
C ASN A 47 -5.05 14.91 -10.18
N ARG A 48 -4.75 13.80 -10.86
CA ARG A 48 -5.60 12.59 -10.94
C ARG A 48 -5.30 11.57 -9.84
N GLY A 49 -4.38 11.87 -8.93
CA GLY A 49 -3.88 10.93 -7.94
C GLY A 49 -2.71 10.07 -8.44
N ALA A 50 -2.37 9.06 -7.65
CA ALA A 50 -1.29 8.12 -7.91
C ALA A 50 -1.48 6.79 -7.15
N VAL A 51 -0.83 5.74 -7.66
CA VAL A 51 -0.69 4.47 -6.93
C VAL A 51 0.74 4.37 -6.41
N LEU A 52 0.89 4.28 -5.10
CA LEU A 52 2.15 4.10 -4.41
C LEU A 52 2.29 2.63 -4.01
N VAL A 53 3.43 2.03 -4.30
CA VAL A 53 3.70 0.62 -4.03
C VAL A 53 5.01 0.49 -3.26
N CYS A 54 4.96 -0.17 -2.12
CA CYS A 54 6.08 -0.40 -1.22
C CYS A 54 6.38 -1.90 -1.14
N LYS A 55 7.55 -2.32 -1.63
CA LYS A 55 8.05 -3.69 -1.44
C LYS A 55 8.87 -3.77 -0.14
N ASN A 56 8.93 -4.95 0.46
CA ASN A 56 9.62 -5.24 1.72
C ASN A 56 8.94 -4.57 2.93
N ALA A 57 7.61 -4.47 2.89
CA ALA A 57 6.81 -3.81 3.91
C ALA A 57 6.82 -4.53 5.27
N SER A 58 7.21 -5.80 5.36
CA SER A 58 7.43 -6.49 6.65
C SER A 58 8.83 -6.25 7.24
N SER A 59 9.67 -5.45 6.60
CA SER A 59 11.00 -5.09 7.11
C SER A 59 10.91 -4.29 8.42
N LYS A 60 11.91 -4.42 9.30
CA LYS A 60 12.02 -3.64 10.55
C LYS A 60 11.85 -2.13 10.32
N THR A 61 12.41 -1.61 9.22
CA THR A 61 12.30 -0.20 8.81
C THR A 61 10.85 0.22 8.48
N ALA A 62 10.01 -0.70 8.00
CA ALA A 62 8.62 -0.44 7.64
C ALA A 62 7.61 -0.76 8.75
N SER A 63 8.03 -1.37 9.86
CA SER A 63 7.13 -1.73 10.97
C SER A 63 6.35 -0.54 11.57
N GLY A 64 6.89 0.68 11.48
CA GLY A 64 6.22 1.92 11.89
C GLY A 64 5.55 2.70 10.76
N PHE A 65 5.58 2.20 9.53
CA PHE A 65 5.05 2.90 8.38
C PHE A 65 3.52 2.94 8.40
N ARG A 66 2.96 4.12 8.18
CA ARG A 66 1.52 4.33 7.99
C ARG A 66 1.31 5.28 6.83
N TRP A 67 0.61 4.82 5.79
CA TRP A 67 0.27 5.64 4.61
C TRP A 67 -0.32 7.00 4.99
N ARG A 68 -1.22 7.04 5.98
CA ARG A 68 -1.82 8.27 6.49
C ARG A 68 -0.79 9.32 6.91
N SER A 69 0.32 8.93 7.55
CA SER A 69 1.39 9.84 8.00
C SER A 69 2.30 10.35 6.87
N VAL A 70 2.19 9.77 5.68
CA VAL A 70 3.04 10.07 4.52
C VAL A 70 2.26 10.75 3.41
N VAL A 71 0.95 10.48 3.34
CA VAL A 71 0.05 11.00 2.32
C VAL A 71 -0.77 12.17 2.83
N ASP A 72 -1.31 12.08 4.05
CA ASP A 72 -2.18 13.10 4.62
C ASP A 72 -1.32 14.14 5.40
N ASP A 73 -0.49 14.89 4.66
CA ASP A 73 0.40 15.94 5.19
C ASP A 73 -0.29 17.33 5.20
N GLY A 74 -1.60 17.37 5.43
CA GLY A 74 -2.39 18.62 5.42
C GLY A 74 -2.58 19.29 4.05
N GLY A 75 -2.17 18.65 2.95
CA GLY A 75 -2.25 19.17 1.59
C GLY A 75 -3.37 18.57 0.73
N SER A 76 -3.27 18.77 -0.60
CA SER A 76 -4.24 18.26 -1.60
C SER A 76 -4.13 16.75 -1.88
N ARG A 77 -3.52 15.96 -0.99
CA ARG A 77 -3.34 14.51 -1.17
C ARG A 77 -4.11 13.79 -0.08
N ARG A 78 -4.92 12.80 -0.47
CA ARG A 78 -5.70 12.00 0.47
C ARG A 78 -5.52 10.52 0.17
N LEU A 79 -5.26 9.73 1.21
CA LEU A 79 -5.29 8.28 1.10
C LEU A 79 -6.73 7.81 0.83
N VAL A 80 -6.97 7.21 -0.34
CA VAL A 80 -8.28 6.67 -0.73
C VAL A 80 -8.45 5.25 -0.19
N ARG A 81 -7.47 4.39 -0.47
CA ARG A 81 -7.46 2.99 -0.02
C ARG A 81 -6.04 2.47 0.02
N SER A 82 -5.79 1.53 0.91
CA SER A 82 -4.53 0.78 0.97
C SER A 82 -4.80 -0.70 1.16
N VAL A 83 -3.89 -1.55 0.69
CA VAL A 83 -3.90 -2.99 0.90
C VAL A 83 -2.48 -3.48 1.16
N PHE A 84 -2.33 -4.29 2.19
CA PHE A 84 -1.11 -5.04 2.43
C PHE A 84 -1.30 -6.47 1.94
N LEU A 85 -0.36 -6.95 1.13
CA LEU A 85 -0.31 -8.32 0.64
C LEU A 85 0.89 -9.05 1.28
N PRO A 86 0.67 -10.17 1.98
CA PRO A 86 1.73 -10.96 2.62
C PRO A 86 2.52 -11.82 1.61
N VAL A 87 2.95 -11.23 0.49
CA VAL A 87 3.75 -11.91 -0.54
C VAL A 87 5.23 -11.55 -0.42
N GLY A 88 6.09 -12.57 -0.36
CA GLY A 88 7.53 -12.41 -0.12
C GLY A 88 7.79 -11.68 1.21
N LYS A 89 8.51 -10.56 1.17
CA LYS A 89 8.78 -9.70 2.34
C LYS A 89 7.70 -8.63 2.56
N GLY A 90 6.47 -8.89 2.11
CA GLY A 90 5.36 -7.97 2.17
C GLY A 90 5.37 -6.93 1.04
N LEU A 91 4.18 -6.67 0.52
CA LEU A 91 3.91 -5.67 -0.51
C LEU A 91 2.75 -4.80 -0.06
N ASP A 92 2.99 -3.51 0.15
CA ASP A 92 1.98 -2.55 0.57
C ASP A 92 1.65 -1.61 -0.59
N ILE A 93 0.36 -1.43 -0.87
CA ILE A 93 -0.12 -0.66 -2.03
C ILE A 93 -1.13 0.37 -1.52
N ALA A 94 -0.94 1.63 -1.88
CA ALA A 94 -1.88 2.71 -1.59
C ALA A 94 -2.29 3.44 -2.85
N HIS A 95 -3.60 3.68 -2.98
CA HIS A 95 -4.14 4.63 -3.92
C HIS A 95 -4.34 5.97 -3.21
N VAL A 96 -3.72 7.00 -3.78
CA VAL A 96 -3.77 8.38 -3.30
C VAL A 96 -4.54 9.22 -4.30
N GLY A 97 -5.58 9.88 -3.84
CA GLY A 97 -6.38 10.81 -4.63
C GLY A 97 -5.90 12.26 -4.45
N SER A 98 -6.27 13.11 -5.40
CA SER A 98 -6.17 14.56 -5.28
C SER A 98 -7.40 15.09 -4.52
N ASN A 99 -7.22 16.05 -3.62
CA ASN A 99 -8.28 16.60 -2.78
C ASN A 99 -9.02 17.70 -3.55
N GLY A 100 -9.85 17.29 -4.50
CA GLY A 100 -10.86 18.12 -5.16
C GLY A 100 -12.25 17.73 -4.68
N GLY A 101 -12.71 18.40 -3.62
CA GLY A 101 -14.12 18.51 -3.19
C GLY A 101 -15.04 17.27 -3.30
N SER A 102 -15.11 16.48 -2.22
CA SER A 102 -16.39 16.08 -1.63
C SER A 102 -16.13 15.49 -0.25
N SER A 103 -16.49 16.27 0.78
CA SER A 103 -16.71 15.78 2.13
C SER A 103 -17.95 14.90 2.12
N SER A 104 -17.80 13.61 1.80
CA SER A 104 -18.84 12.64 2.17
C SER A 104 -18.72 12.37 3.66
N SER A 105 -19.66 13.00 4.37
CA SER A 105 -20.06 12.78 5.75
C SER A 105 -20.03 11.30 6.15
N GLY A 106 -19.65 11.07 7.40
CA GLY A 106 -19.51 9.75 8.01
C GLY A 106 -20.61 8.77 7.62
N LYS A 107 -20.20 7.69 6.96
CA LYS A 107 -20.96 6.45 6.93
C LYS A 107 -20.09 5.46 7.70
N GLY A 108 -20.62 4.88 8.77
CA GLY A 108 -19.90 3.94 9.61
C GLY A 108 -19.36 2.79 8.75
N GLU A 109 -18.10 2.89 8.34
CA GLU A 109 -17.45 1.88 7.52
C GLU A 109 -17.03 0.75 8.46
N GLY A 110 -17.66 -0.42 8.26
CA GLY A 110 -17.34 -1.65 8.99
C GLY A 110 -15.82 -1.80 9.10
N LYS A 111 -15.33 -1.72 10.33
CA LYS A 111 -13.90 -1.80 10.62
C LYS A 111 -13.45 -3.22 10.34
N TRP A 112 -12.64 -3.37 9.30
CA TRP A 112 -11.92 -4.61 9.05
C TRP A 112 -10.86 -4.79 10.12
N ILE A 113 -10.96 -5.88 10.88
CA ILE A 113 -9.98 -6.26 11.89
C ILE A 113 -9.15 -7.39 11.27
N ARG A 114 -7.86 -7.11 11.07
CA ARG A 114 -6.88 -8.10 10.61
C ARG A 114 -6.16 -8.65 11.83
N HIS A 115 -6.33 -9.94 12.10
CA HIS A 115 -5.58 -10.67 13.10
C HIS A 115 -4.65 -11.65 12.38
N VAL A 116 -3.37 -11.64 12.76
CA VAL A 116 -2.40 -12.63 12.28
C VAL A 116 -2.08 -13.52 13.46
N ASP A 117 -2.43 -14.79 13.35
CA ASP A 117 -2.16 -15.76 14.39
C ASP A 117 -0.65 -15.98 14.52
N ARG A 118 -0.13 -15.85 15.75
CA ARG A 118 1.32 -15.82 16.01
C ARG A 118 1.98 -17.20 15.92
N GLN A 119 1.22 -18.28 15.98
CA GLN A 119 1.74 -19.65 15.98
C GLN A 119 1.65 -20.31 14.61
N SER A 120 0.56 -20.09 13.88
CA SER A 120 0.30 -20.66 12.55
C SER A 120 0.70 -19.72 11.41
N GLY A 121 0.73 -18.41 11.66
CA GLY A 121 0.91 -17.39 10.62
C GLY A 121 -0.34 -17.17 9.75
N GLU A 122 -1.48 -17.76 10.11
CA GLU A 122 -2.73 -17.62 9.38
C GLU A 122 -3.35 -16.23 9.61
N GLU A 123 -3.86 -15.63 8.53
CA GLU A 123 -4.47 -14.30 8.58
C GLU A 123 -6.00 -14.40 8.57
N HIS A 124 -6.62 -13.93 9.65
CA HIS A 124 -8.06 -13.83 9.77
C HIS A 124 -8.49 -12.38 9.56
N VAL A 125 -9.42 -12.18 8.63
CA VAL A 125 -10.00 -10.87 8.34
C VAL A 125 -11.49 -10.90 8.70
N ILE A 126 -11.86 -10.18 9.75
CA ILE A 126 -13.23 -10.14 10.26
C ILE A 126 -13.84 -8.77 9.91
N ARG A 127 -15.08 -8.80 9.41
CA ARG A 127 -15.89 -7.62 9.15
C ARG A 127 -16.84 -7.40 10.34
N LYS A 128 -16.84 -6.18 10.89
CA LYS A 128 -17.84 -5.73 11.87
C LYS A 128 -18.98 -5.00 11.19
#